data_AF-T0MQE3-F1
#
_entry.id   AF-T0MQE3-F1
#
_cell.length_a   1.000
_cell.length_b   1.000
_cell.length_c   1.000
_cell.angle_alpha   90.00
_cell.angle_beta   90.00
_cell.angle_gamma   90.00
#
_symmetry.space_group_name_H-M   'P 1'
#
loop_
_entity.id
_entity.type
_entity.pdbx_description
1 polymer ?
#
loop_
_entity_poly.entity_id
_entity_poly.type
_entity_poly.pdbx_seq_one_letter_code
_entity_poly.pdbx_strand_id
1 'polypeptide(L)'
;MRYSIDRKRPQKLILEDSAGINRTVGEMQEEQRTSFVRAVVKSNSMNSDEVIESIVRNNADSRWKVQESELKKLQVKTLIIWGTKDRVIPLENGRRLGELISGSRFEEVQNAGHVPHVQFPELVGKLFDSFLKS
;
A
#
# COMPACT_ATOMS: atom_id res chain seq x y z
N MET A 1 3.30 -7.81 -3.19
CA MET A 1 2.73 -9.02 -2.54
C MET A 1 2.66 -10.24 -3.45
N ARG A 2 2.11 -10.17 -4.67
CA ARG A 2 2.03 -11.32 -5.60
C ARG A 2 3.35 -12.09 -5.78
N TYR A 3 4.47 -11.39 -5.95
CA TYR A 3 5.80 -12.00 -5.99
C TYR A 3 6.17 -12.82 -4.73
N SER A 4 5.79 -12.32 -3.55
CA SER A 4 6.01 -12.99 -2.25
C SER A 4 5.11 -14.22 -2.04
N ILE A 5 3.98 -14.29 -2.75
CA ILE A 5 3.06 -15.42 -2.70
C ILE A 5 3.50 -16.50 -3.70
N ASP A 6 3.81 -16.08 -4.93
CA ASP A 6 3.96 -17.02 -6.05
C ASP A 6 5.41 -17.45 -6.31
N ARG A 7 6.40 -16.58 -6.03
CA ARG A 7 7.76 -16.72 -6.58
C ARG A 7 8.84 -16.89 -5.53
N LYS A 8 8.76 -16.18 -4.40
CA LYS A 8 9.75 -16.25 -3.31
C LYS A 8 9.07 -16.16 -1.96
N ARG A 9 9.62 -16.86 -0.97
CA ARG A 9 9.21 -16.75 0.43
C ARG A 9 10.26 -15.91 1.18
N PRO A 10 10.11 -14.58 1.27
CA PRO A 10 11.05 -13.77 2.03
C PRO A 10 10.96 -14.13 3.52
N GLN A 11 12.05 -13.89 4.25
CA GLN A 11 12.05 -14.08 5.71
C GLN A 11 11.20 -13.02 6.44
N LYS A 12 11.15 -11.82 5.87
CA LYS A 12 10.39 -10.67 6.37
C LYS A 12 9.79 -9.90 5.19
N LEU A 13 8.60 -9.35 5.39
CA LEU A 13 7.90 -8.52 4.42
C LEU A 13 7.63 -7.15 5.04
N ILE A 14 7.89 -6.07 4.31
CA ILE A 14 7.53 -4.71 4.71
C ILE A 14 6.57 -4.18 3.65
N LEU A 15 5.41 -3.71 4.10
CA LEU A 15 4.34 -3.16 3.28
C LEU A 15 4.10 -1.72 3.72
N GLU A 16 4.66 -0.76 2.99
CA GLU A 16 4.29 0.64 3.13
C GLU A 16 3.21 0.94 2.10
N ASP A 17 2.06 1.46 2.54
CA ASP A 17 0.98 1.95 1.66
C ASP A 17 0.63 0.98 0.49
N SER A 18 0.41 -0.29 0.84
CA SER A 18 0.23 -1.35 -0.16
C SER A 18 -1.24 -1.55 -0.57
N ALA A 19 -1.58 -1.26 -1.83
CA ALA A 19 -2.95 -1.27 -2.36
C ALA A 19 -3.48 -2.64 -2.87
N GLY A 20 -3.02 -3.77 -2.33
CA GLY A 20 -3.16 -5.08 -3.02
C GLY A 20 -4.51 -5.80 -2.95
N ILE A 21 -5.40 -5.41 -2.03
CA ILE A 21 -6.68 -6.11 -1.76
C ILE A 21 -7.92 -5.33 -2.16
N ASN A 22 -7.78 -4.05 -2.52
CA ASN A 22 -8.91 -3.15 -2.63
C ASN A 22 -9.40 -2.99 -4.05
N ARG A 23 -10.62 -2.43 -4.16
CA ARG A 23 -11.07 -1.84 -5.41
C ARG A 23 -10.05 -0.77 -5.79
N THR A 24 -9.36 -1.00 -6.89
CA THR A 24 -8.35 -0.04 -7.35
C THR A 24 -9.07 1.03 -8.14
N VAL A 25 -8.46 2.20 -8.24
CA VAL A 25 -9.00 3.32 -9.02
C VAL A 25 -9.25 2.90 -10.48
N GLY A 26 -8.47 1.95 -10.98
CA GLY A 26 -8.63 1.39 -12.32
C GLY A 26 -9.92 0.60 -12.55
N GLU A 27 -10.65 0.25 -11.50
CA GLU A 27 -11.97 -0.42 -11.55
C GLU A 27 -13.13 0.55 -11.27
N MET A 28 -12.84 1.83 -11.05
CA MET A 28 -13.86 2.87 -10.91
C MET A 28 -14.45 3.25 -12.26
N GLN A 29 -15.62 3.90 -12.24
CA GLN A 29 -16.18 4.52 -13.45
C GLN A 29 -15.22 5.56 -14.00
N GLU A 30 -15.24 5.78 -15.31
CA GLU A 30 -14.24 6.62 -16.00
C GLU A 30 -14.20 8.05 -15.48
N GLU A 31 -15.36 8.63 -15.14
CA GLU A 31 -15.46 9.96 -14.54
C GLU A 31 -14.79 10.03 -13.15
N GLN A 32 -15.03 9.02 -12.30
CA GLN A 32 -14.44 8.91 -10.97
C GLN A 32 -12.92 8.70 -11.05
N ARG A 33 -12.48 7.85 -11.98
CA ARG A 33 -11.06 7.58 -12.27
C ARG A 33 -10.34 8.85 -12.71
N THR A 34 -10.93 9.58 -13.66
CA THR A 34 -10.37 10.84 -14.18
C THR A 34 -10.26 11.88 -13.07
N SER A 35 -11.30 12.00 -12.23
CA SER A 35 -11.31 12.91 -11.08
C SER A 35 -10.22 12.55 -10.07
N PHE A 36 -10.02 11.25 -9.80
CA PHE A 36 -8.95 10.78 -8.93
C PHE A 36 -7.55 11.06 -9.51
N VAL A 37 -7.30 10.72 -10.78
CA VAL A 37 -6.01 10.97 -11.45
C VAL A 37 -5.66 12.45 -11.34
N ARG A 38 -6.61 13.34 -11.66
CA ARG A 38 -6.42 14.80 -11.51
C ARG A 38 -6.10 15.21 -10.07
N ALA A 39 -6.75 14.61 -9.08
CA ALA A 39 -6.48 14.92 -7.67
C ALA A 39 -5.07 14.48 -7.25
N VAL A 40 -4.62 13.29 -7.67
CA VAL A 40 -3.27 12.79 -7.39
C VAL A 40 -2.21 13.63 -8.09
N VAL A 41 -2.41 13.97 -9.37
CA VAL A 41 -1.45 14.81 -10.10
C VAL A 41 -1.33 16.19 -9.47
N LYS A 42 -2.44 16.79 -9.02
CA LYS A 42 -2.40 18.06 -8.28
C LYS A 42 -1.77 17.96 -6.90
N SER A 43 -1.70 16.77 -6.30
CA SER A 43 -1.15 16.59 -4.95
C SER A 43 0.37 16.71 -4.89
N ASN A 44 1.06 16.51 -6.02
CA ASN A 44 2.52 16.64 -6.10
C ASN A 44 2.93 17.06 -7.52
N SER A 45 3.65 18.18 -7.63
CA SER A 45 4.10 18.74 -8.91
C SER A 45 5.05 17.86 -9.71
N MET A 46 5.61 16.79 -9.11
CA MET A 46 6.41 15.79 -9.80
C MET A 46 5.57 14.71 -10.50
N ASN A 47 4.26 14.66 -10.25
CA ASN A 47 3.38 13.67 -10.88
C ASN A 47 3.09 14.07 -12.34
N SER A 48 3.07 13.07 -13.22
CA SER A 48 2.65 13.20 -14.63
C SER A 48 1.33 12.45 -14.84
N ASP A 49 0.40 13.07 -15.57
CA ASP A 49 -0.89 12.45 -15.94
C ASP A 49 -0.68 11.05 -16.55
N GLU A 50 0.22 10.93 -17.53
CA GLU A 50 0.49 9.67 -18.23
C GLU A 50 1.00 8.56 -17.28
N VAL A 51 1.89 8.93 -16.35
CA VAL A 51 2.44 7.98 -15.38
C VAL A 51 1.38 7.53 -14.40
N ILE A 52 0.59 8.46 -13.86
CA ILE A 52 -0.47 8.14 -12.90
C ILE A 52 -1.58 7.31 -13.58
N GLU A 53 -1.97 7.64 -14.81
CA GLU A 53 -2.91 6.83 -15.58
C GLU A 53 -2.40 5.42 -15.83
N SER A 54 -1.12 5.27 -16.17
CA SER A 54 -0.49 3.96 -16.35
C SER A 54 -0.52 3.14 -15.06
N ILE A 55 -0.17 3.74 -13.92
CA ILE A 55 -0.25 3.09 -12.60
C ILE A 55 -1.68 2.66 -12.30
N VAL A 56 -2.66 3.55 -12.48
CA VAL A 56 -4.08 3.27 -12.23
C VAL A 56 -4.58 2.11 -13.10
N ARG A 57 -4.20 2.10 -14.39
CA ARG A 57 -4.57 1.04 -15.34
C ARG A 57 -3.93 -0.30 -14.97
N ASN A 58 -2.64 -0.31 -14.63
CA ASN A 58 -1.92 -1.52 -14.26
C ASN A 58 -2.46 -2.12 -12.95
N ASN A 59 -2.87 -1.27 -12.00
CA ASN A 59 -3.51 -1.70 -10.77
C ASN A 59 -4.95 -2.22 -10.97
N ALA A 60 -5.58 -1.98 -12.13
CA ALA A 60 -6.88 -2.55 -12.47
C ALA A 60 -6.80 -4.04 -12.81
N ASP A 61 -5.61 -4.52 -13.18
CA ASP A 61 -5.41 -5.88 -13.65
C ASP A 61 -5.51 -6.87 -12.48
N SER A 62 -6.53 -7.73 -12.56
CA SER A 62 -6.82 -8.73 -11.53
C SER A 62 -5.69 -9.74 -11.32
N ARG A 63 -4.79 -9.92 -12.28
CA ARG A 63 -3.60 -10.79 -12.15
C ARG A 63 -2.66 -10.33 -11.03
N TRP A 64 -2.62 -9.03 -10.75
CA TRP A 64 -1.73 -8.46 -9.74
C TRP A 64 -2.40 -8.26 -8.38
N LYS A 65 -3.73 -8.39 -8.32
CA LYS A 65 -4.49 -8.30 -7.07
C LYS A 65 -4.30 -9.55 -6.23
N VAL A 66 -4.32 -9.38 -4.92
CA VAL A 66 -4.21 -10.47 -3.96
C VAL A 66 -5.57 -10.66 -3.29
N GLN A 67 -6.02 -11.91 -3.22
CA GLN A 67 -7.26 -12.25 -2.54
C GLN A 67 -7.02 -12.34 -1.03
N GLU A 68 -8.04 -12.01 -0.23
CA GLU A 68 -7.94 -12.14 1.23
C GLU A 68 -7.56 -13.56 1.68
N SER A 69 -8.04 -14.59 0.97
CA SER A 69 -7.72 -16.00 1.26
C SER A 69 -6.25 -16.34 1.07
N GLU A 70 -5.53 -15.60 0.22
CA GLU A 70 -4.10 -15.74 0.00
C GLU A 70 -3.31 -15.04 1.10
N LEU A 71 -3.78 -13.86 1.54
CA LEU A 71 -3.19 -13.15 2.68
C LEU A 71 -3.30 -13.94 3.98
N LYS A 72 -4.45 -14.57 4.24
CA LYS A 72 -4.65 -15.44 5.41
C LYS A 72 -3.69 -16.63 5.46
N LYS A 73 -3.14 -17.03 4.31
CA LYS A 73 -2.17 -18.13 4.20
C LYS A 73 -0.73 -17.65 4.34
N LEU A 74 -0.47 -16.34 4.33
CA LEU A 74 0.88 -15.80 4.54
C LEU A 74 1.32 -16.07 5.99
N GLN A 75 2.48 -16.70 6.13
CA GLN A 75 3.13 -17.00 7.41
C GLN A 75 4.41 -16.16 7.62
N VAL A 76 4.69 -15.22 6.71
CA VAL A 76 5.88 -14.39 6.78
C VAL A 76 5.67 -13.28 7.80
N LYS A 77 6.68 -13.05 8.66
CA LYS A 77 6.69 -11.86 9.53
C LYS A 77 6.52 -10.62 8.66
N THR A 78 5.49 -9.84 8.94
CA THR A 78 5.11 -8.70 8.09
C THR A 78 5.01 -7.43 8.91
N LEU A 79 5.67 -6.37 8.48
CA LEU A 79 5.44 -5.02 8.96
C LEU A 79 4.57 -4.28 7.95
N ILE A 80 3.55 -3.59 8.42
CA ILE A 80 2.67 -2.76 7.61
C ILE A 80 2.76 -1.34 8.17
N ILE A 81 3.04 -0.36 7.32
CA ILE A 81 3.16 1.06 7.69
C ILE A 81 2.15 1.87 6.89
N TRP A 82 1.43 2.75 7.58
CA TRP A 82 0.43 3.62 6.95
C TRP A 82 0.37 5.00 7.57
N GLY A 83 0.12 6.04 6.77
CA GLY A 83 -0.09 7.40 7.28
C GLY A 83 -1.54 7.63 7.74
N THR A 84 -1.75 8.27 8.90
CA THR A 84 -3.12 8.49 9.43
C THR A 84 -3.94 9.53 8.69
N LYS A 85 -3.31 10.35 7.86
CA LYS A 85 -3.93 11.37 7.00
C LYS A 85 -3.82 11.01 5.53
N ASP A 86 -3.65 9.73 5.20
CA ASP A 86 -3.68 9.29 3.80
C ASP A 86 -5.06 9.57 3.20
N ARG A 87 -5.08 10.43 2.18
CA ARG A 87 -6.28 10.83 1.42
C ARG A 87 -6.35 10.18 0.05
N VAL A 88 -5.32 9.42 -0.32
CA VAL A 88 -5.22 8.71 -1.60
C VAL A 88 -5.72 7.29 -1.40
N ILE A 89 -5.24 6.60 -0.36
CA ILE A 89 -5.69 5.26 0.01
C ILE A 89 -6.08 5.24 1.49
N PRO A 90 -7.36 4.94 1.82
CA PRO A 90 -7.84 4.96 3.20
C PRO A 90 -7.04 4.06 4.15
N LEU A 91 -6.81 4.54 5.37
CA LEU A 91 -6.08 3.87 6.45
C LEU A 91 -6.65 2.49 6.80
N GLU A 92 -7.97 2.33 6.66
CA GLU A 92 -8.72 1.10 6.91
C GLU A 92 -8.18 -0.07 6.10
N ASN A 93 -7.61 0.21 4.93
CA ASN A 93 -6.98 -0.80 4.09
C ASN A 93 -5.73 -1.40 4.74
N GLY A 94 -4.90 -0.55 5.35
CA GLY A 94 -3.74 -1.00 6.12
C GLY A 94 -4.16 -1.82 7.33
N ARG A 95 -5.19 -1.37 8.05
CA ARG A 95 -5.77 -2.13 9.18
C ARG A 95 -6.30 -3.49 8.74
N ARG A 96 -7.01 -3.55 7.61
CA ARG A 96 -7.53 -4.78 7.03
C ARG A 96 -6.41 -5.75 6.64
N LEU A 97 -5.30 -5.26 6.08
CA LEU A 97 -4.12 -6.10 5.84
C LEU A 97 -3.57 -6.68 7.14
N GLY A 98 -3.53 -5.87 8.21
CA GLY A 98 -3.10 -6.30 9.55
C GLY A 98 -3.96 -7.43 10.12
N GLU A 99 -5.29 -7.34 9.94
CA GLU A 99 -6.23 -8.39 10.35
C GLU A 99 -6.06 -9.69 9.55
N LEU A 100 -5.76 -9.59 8.25
CA LEU A 100 -5.70 -10.74 7.35
C LEU A 100 -4.36 -11.47 7.42
N ILE A 101 -3.26 -10.77 7.65
CA ILE A 101 -1.91 -11.35 7.69
C ILE A 101 -1.58 -11.70 9.14
N SER A 102 -1.66 -12.99 9.46
CA SER A 102 -1.36 -13.49 10.81
C SER A 102 0.07 -13.14 11.24
N GLY A 103 0.22 -12.64 12.47
CA GLY A 103 1.51 -12.25 13.02
C GLY A 103 2.12 -10.99 12.38
N SER A 104 1.33 -10.22 11.64
CA SER A 104 1.75 -8.91 11.15
C SER A 104 1.79 -7.87 12.27
N ARG A 105 2.63 -6.86 12.08
CA ARG A 105 2.74 -5.66 12.91
C ARG A 105 2.23 -4.49 12.09
N PHE A 106 1.15 -3.85 12.52
CA PHE A 106 0.60 -2.66 11.87
C PHE A 106 1.02 -1.40 12.62
N GLU A 107 1.62 -0.45 11.91
CA GLU A 107 2.17 0.79 12.47
C GLU A 107 1.60 2.01 11.75
N GLU A 108 1.02 2.92 12.54
CA GLU A 108 0.45 4.17 12.05
C GLU A 108 1.43 5.32 12.23
N VAL A 109 1.79 5.98 11.13
CA VAL A 109 2.56 7.21 11.14
C VAL A 109 1.60 8.38 11.32
N GLN A 110 1.53 8.87 12.55
CA GLN A 110 0.66 9.98 12.92
C GLN A 110 0.96 11.22 12.07
N ASN A 111 -0.10 11.82 11.52
CA ASN A 111 -0.06 13.01 10.67
C ASN A 111 0.55 12.83 9.27
N ALA A 112 1.04 11.65 8.90
CA ALA A 112 1.48 11.38 7.53
C ALA A 112 0.31 11.14 6.58
N GLY A 113 0.48 11.60 5.35
CA GLY A 113 -0.35 11.24 4.21
C GLY A 113 0.13 9.95 3.54
N HIS A 114 -0.03 9.88 2.23
CA HIS A 114 0.20 8.68 1.41
C HIS A 114 1.66 8.22 1.34
N VAL A 115 2.62 9.12 1.54
CA VAL A 115 4.06 8.83 1.44
C VAL A 115 4.76 9.05 2.78
N PRO A 116 4.49 8.22 3.81
CA PRO A 116 5.01 8.44 5.16
C PRO A 116 6.54 8.47 5.21
N HIS A 117 7.25 7.68 4.40
CA HIS A 117 8.72 7.73 4.32
C HIS A 117 9.29 9.06 3.83
N VAL A 118 8.56 9.82 3.00
CA VAL A 118 9.00 11.15 2.55
C VAL A 118 8.73 12.19 3.62
N GLN A 119 7.59 12.09 4.31
CA GLN A 119 7.16 13.10 5.27
C GLN A 119 7.81 12.93 6.66
N PHE A 120 8.09 11.69 7.07
CA PHE A 120 8.67 11.35 8.38
C PHE A 120 9.75 10.25 8.26
N PRO A 121 10.84 10.49 7.50
CA PRO A 121 11.84 9.48 7.17
C PRO A 121 12.50 8.87 8.40
N GLU A 122 12.80 9.64 9.45
CA GLU A 122 13.45 9.13 10.66
C GLU A 122 12.54 8.18 11.45
N LEU A 123 11.23 8.46 11.46
CA LEU A 123 10.27 7.58 12.13
C LEU A 123 10.13 6.27 11.37
N VAL A 124 9.91 6.34 10.05
CA VAL A 124 9.78 5.16 9.20
C VAL A 124 11.07 4.33 9.22
N GLY A 125 12.24 4.97 9.17
CA GLY A 125 13.53 4.31 9.30
C GLY A 125 13.69 3.54 10.62
N LYS A 126 13.25 4.12 11.74
CA LYS A 126 13.25 3.41 13.04
C LYS A 126 12.31 2.20 13.05
N LEU A 127 11.16 2.28 12.39
CA LEU A 127 10.24 1.15 12.25
C LEU A 127 10.88 0.01 11.45
N PHE A 128 11.54 0.34 10.33
CA PHE A 128 12.31 -0.63 9.54
C PHE A 128 13.40 -1.27 10.39
N ASP A 129 14.24 -0.47 11.05
CA ASP A 129 15.33 -0.95 11.89
C ASP A 129 14.86 -1.89 12.99
N SER A 130 13.82 -1.49 13.71
CA SER A 130 13.21 -2.28 14.79
C SER A 130 12.71 -3.63 14.27
N PHE A 131 12.03 -3.64 13.13
CA PHE A 131 11.48 -4.85 12.54
C PHE A 131 12.55 -5.75 11.92
N LEU A 132 13.57 -5.18 11.30
CA LEU A 132 14.67 -5.94 10.70
C LEU A 132 15.54 -6.62 11.76
N LYS A 133 15.69 -6.04 12.95
CA LYS A 133 16.47 -6.59 14.07
C LYS A 133 15.72 -7.63 14.94
N SER A 134 14.40 -7.77 14.78
CA SER A 134 13.55 -8.69 15.57
C SER A 134 13.37 -10.10 14.97
#